data_AF-A0A956R0R9-F1
#
_entry.id   AF-A0A956R0R9-F1
#
_cell.length_a   1.000
_cell.length_b   1.000
_cell.length_c   1.000
_cell.angle_alpha   90.00
_cell.angle_beta   90.00
_cell.angle_gamma   90.00
#
_symmetry.space_group_name_H-M   'P 1'
#
loop_
_entity.id
_entity.type
_entity.pdbx_description
1 polymer ?
#
loop_
_entity_poly.entity_id
_entity_poly.type
_entity_poly.pdbx_seq_one_letter_code
_entity_poly.pdbx_strand_id
1 'polypeptide(L)' 'MSKILVIGGFGFYGSKVAEALQARGHEVLRASRRPRPDATVFDLASPDSYVAIGEVDLVVNCSDSVNAPPDA' A
#
# COMPACT_ATOMS: atom_id res chain seq x y z
N MET A 1 18.36 -4.01 -1.22
CA MET A 1 17.51 -2.79 -1.19
C MET A 1 16.49 -2.95 -2.29
N SER A 2 15.21 -2.78 -1.98
CA SER A 2 14.09 -3.05 -2.90
C SER A 2 13.06 -1.93 -2.78
N LYS A 3 12.34 -1.66 -3.85
CA LYS A 3 11.24 -0.69 -3.93
C LYS A 3 9.92 -1.41 -3.71
N ILE A 4 9.24 -1.08 -2.62
CA ILE A 4 8.08 -1.82 -2.11
C ILE A 4 6.88 -0.89 -2.00
N LEU A 5 5.74 -1.30 -2.57
CA LEU A 5 4.46 -0.61 -2.37
C LEU A 5 3.67 -1.31 -1.25
N VAL A 6 3.29 -0.56 -0.22
CA VAL A 6 2.38 -1.03 0.84
C VAL A 6 0.99 -0.45 0.63
N ILE A 7 0.03 -1.28 0.22
CA ILE A 7 -1.37 -0.92 0.11
C ILE A 7 -1.99 -0.96 1.51
N GLY A 8 -2.78 0.06 1.87
CA GLY A 8 -3.20 0.22 3.26
C GLY A 8 -2.07 0.68 4.19
N GLY A 9 -0.96 1.20 3.66
CA GLY A 9 0.27 1.57 4.40
C GLY A 9 0.13 2.69 5.46
N PHE A 10 -1.07 3.24 5.65
CA PHE A 10 -1.39 4.22 6.68
C PHE A 10 -2.45 3.72 7.66
N GLY A 11 -2.96 2.51 7.47
CA GLY A 11 -3.78 1.81 8.45
C GLY A 11 -2.93 1.27 9.61
N PHE A 12 -3.60 0.65 10.58
CA PHE A 12 -2.96 0.16 11.81
C PHE A 12 -1.80 -0.79 11.51
N TYR A 13 -2.05 -1.90 10.81
CA TYR A 13 -1.00 -2.86 10.45
C TYR A 13 -0.08 -2.35 9.34
N GLY A 14 -0.63 -1.74 8.29
CA GLY A 14 0.15 -1.26 7.15
C GLY A 14 1.21 -0.22 7.52
N SER A 15 0.92 0.66 8.49
CA SER A 15 1.92 1.62 8.98
C SER A 15 3.11 0.94 9.64
N LYS A 16 2.88 -0.11 10.44
CA LYS A 16 3.93 -0.90 11.10
C LYS A 16 4.75 -1.72 10.11
N VAL A 17 4.11 -2.30 9.10
CA VAL A 17 4.82 -2.97 7.99
C VAL A 17 5.72 -1.98 7.27
N ALA A 18 5.20 -0.81 6.90
CA ALA A 18 5.97 0.20 6.19
C ALA A 18 7.16 0.73 7.01
N GLU A 19 6.94 1.06 8.29
CA GLU A 19 8.02 1.46 9.23
C GLU A 19 9.10 0.38 9.33
N ALA A 20 8.70 -0.90 9.47
CA ALA A 20 9.62 -2.02 9.61
C ALA A 20 10.43 -2.32 8.33
N LEU A 21 9.85 -2.08 7.14
CA LEU A 21 10.56 -2.20 5.86
C LEU A 21 11.52 -1.03 5.64
N GLN A 22 11.09 0.21 5.96
CA GLN A 22 11.95 1.39 5.90
C GLN A 22 13.17 1.25 6.82
N ALA A 23 12.96 0.78 8.06
CA ALA A 23 14.04 0.54 9.02
C ALA A 23 15.07 -0.51 8.54
N ARG A 24 14.69 -1.39 7.60
CA ARG A 24 15.58 -2.37 6.96
C ARG A 24 16.28 -1.83 5.71
N GLY A 25 16.08 -0.56 5.36
CA GLY A 25 16.72 0.09 4.22
C GLY A 25 16.04 -0.18 2.87
N HIS A 26 14.74 -0.51 2.86
CA HIS A 26 13.96 -0.56 1.63
C HIS A 26 13.38 0.82 1.29
N GLU A 27 13.21 1.09 0.00
CA GLU A 27 12.41 2.23 -0.46
C GLU A 27 10.94 1.82 -0.35
N VAL A 28 10.17 2.54 0.48
CA VAL A 28 8.77 2.18 0.75
C VAL A 28 7.83 3.26 0.28
N LEU A 29 7.03 2.92 -0.72
CA LEU A 29 5.87 3.68 -1.16
C LEU A 29 4.65 3.20 -0.39
N ARG A 30 3.72 4.10 -0.09
CA ARG A 30 2.51 3.78 0.66
C ARG A 30 1.28 4.24 -0.11
N ALA A 31 0.36 3.31 -0.41
CA ALA A 31 -0.82 3.59 -1.21
C ALA A 31 -2.02 4.08 -0.40
N SER A 32 -2.88 4.89 -1.03
CA SER A 32 -4.23 5.25 -0.55
C SER A 32 -5.18 5.61 -1.66
N ARG A 33 -6.46 5.33 -1.41
CA ARG A 33 -7.56 5.74 -2.27
C ARG A 33 -7.73 7.26 -2.33
N ARG A 34 -7.46 7.96 -1.22
CA ARG A 34 -7.57 9.42 -1.15
C ARG A 34 -6.20 10.08 -1.32
N PRO A 35 -6.10 11.19 -2.08
CA PRO A 35 -4.90 12.01 -2.15
C PRO A 35 -4.44 12.47 -0.77
N ARG A 36 -3.13 12.41 -0.54
CA ARG A 36 -2.46 12.90 0.67
C ARG A 36 -0.95 13.04 0.39
N PRO A 37 -0.21 13.81 1.21
CA PRO A 37 1.24 13.93 1.06
C PRO A 37 1.92 12.55 1.05
N ASP A 38 2.91 12.40 0.16
CA ASP A 38 3.80 11.24 0.08
C ASP A 38 3.09 9.88 -0.12
N ALA A 39 1.90 9.89 -0.73
CA ALA A 39 1.16 8.68 -1.03
C ALA A 39 0.93 8.47 -2.53
N THR A 40 1.10 7.23 -2.96
CA THR A 40 0.63 6.76 -4.26
C THR A 40 -0.89 6.67 -4.21
N VAL A 41 -1.58 7.46 -5.04
CA VAL A 41 -3.05 7.37 -5.15
C VAL A 41 -3.40 6.10 -5.90
N PHE A 42 -4.09 5.17 -5.23
CA PHE A 42 -4.36 3.84 -5.74
C PHE A 42 -5.64 3.26 -5.11
N ASP A 43 -6.49 2.63 -5.93
CA ASP A 43 -7.74 2.00 -5.51
C ASP A 43 -7.86 0.58 -6.08
N LEU A 44 -7.78 -0.42 -5.19
CA LEU A 44 -7.88 -1.84 -5.54
C LEU A 44 -9.14 -2.18 -6.36
N ALA A 45 -10.24 -1.45 -6.16
CA ALA A 45 -11.50 -1.68 -6.87
C ALA A 45 -11.57 -1.02 -8.26
N SER A 46 -10.56 -0.21 -8.63
CA SER A 46 -10.50 0.52 -9.90
C SER A 46 -9.34 0.02 -10.76
N PRO A 47 -9.60 -0.77 -11.82
CA PRO A 47 -8.57 -1.28 -12.73
C PRO A 47 -7.67 -0.19 -13.32
N ASP A 48 -8.22 0.98 -13.61
CA ASP A 48 -7.47 2.10 -14.17
C ASP A 48 -6.43 2.67 -13.19
N SER A 49 -6.59 2.42 -11.88
CA SER A 49 -5.64 2.90 -10.88
C SER A 49 -4.34 2.11 -10.83
N TYR A 50 -4.28 0.91 -11.41
CA TYR A 50 -3.09 0.04 -11.39
C TYR A 50 -1.89 0.65 -12.11
N VAL A 51 -2.13 1.58 -13.05
CA VAL A 51 -1.06 2.37 -13.69
C VAL A 51 -0.23 3.16 -12.68
N ALA A 52 -0.82 3.56 -11.54
CA ALA A 52 -0.15 4.35 -10.51
C ALA A 52 0.89 3.57 -9.70
N ILE A 53 0.86 2.23 -9.73
CA ILE A 53 1.86 1.39 -9.04
C ILE A 53 3.25 1.61 -9.66
N GLY A 54 3.32 1.77 -10.98
CA GLY A 54 4.58 1.86 -11.71
C GLY A 54 5.45 0.62 -11.51
N GLU A 55 6.77 0.79 -11.65
CA GLU A 55 7.74 -0.28 -11.39
C GLU A 55 8.08 -0.35 -9.90
N VAL A 56 7.71 -1.48 -9.28
CA VAL A 56 8.05 -1.87 -7.91
C VAL A 56 8.47 -3.34 -7.89
N ASP A 57 9.38 -3.72 -7.00
CA ASP A 57 9.85 -5.10 -6.87
C ASP A 57 8.84 -5.99 -6.14
N LEU A 58 8.05 -5.39 -5.24
CA LEU A 58 7.11 -6.09 -4.37
C LEU A 58 5.90 -5.21 -4.04
N VAL A 59 4.73 -5.85 -3.98
CA VAL A 59 3.50 -5.27 -3.42
C VAL A 59 3.14 -6.02 -2.14
N VAL A 60 2.93 -5.29 -1.05
CA VAL A 60 2.38 -5.83 0.20
C VAL A 60 0.99 -5.25 0.41
N ASN A 61 -0.03 -6.10 0.29
CA ASN A 61 -1.41 -5.69 0.51
C ASN A 61 -1.80 -5.83 1.99
N CYS A 62 -1.82 -4.71 2.71
CA CYS A 62 -2.35 -4.60 4.07
C CYS A 62 -3.68 -3.83 4.09
N SER A 63 -4.36 -3.72 2.94
CA SER A 63 -5.70 -3.16 2.94
C SER A 63 -6.65 -4.08 3.70
N ASP A 64 -7.55 -3.44 4.42
CA ASP A 64 -8.64 -4.08 5.11
C ASP A 64 -9.85 -3.18 4.95
N SER A 65 -11.03 -3.77 5.03
CA SER A 65 -12.24 -3.02 5.29
C SER A 65 -12.93 -3.67 6.48
N VAL A 66 -13.10 -2.90 7.56
CA VAL A 66 -13.84 -3.32 8.76
C VAL A 66 -15.30 -3.70 8.49
N ASN A 67 -15.77 -3.54 7.24
CA ASN A 67 -17.12 -3.85 6.77
C ASN A 67 -17.16 -4.89 5.64
N ALA A 68 -16.04 -5.50 5.24
CA ALA A 68 -16.09 -6.57 4.25
C ALA A 68 -16.71 -7.81 4.90
N PRO A 69 -17.77 -8.40 4.33
CA PRO A 69 -18.17 -9.74 4.73
C PRO A 69 -16.99 -10.69 4.48
N PRO A 70 -16.77 -11.73 5.32
CA PRO A 70 -15.80 -12.77 5.03
C PRO A 70 -16.06 -13.34 3.65
N ASP A 71 -15.00 -13.66 2.91
CA ASP A 71 -15.14 -14.37 1.64
C ASP A 71 -15.97 -15.65 1.87
N ALA A 72 -17.01 -15.83 1.05
CA ALA A 72 -17.96 -16.94 1.14
C ALA A 72 -17.32 -18.28 0.73
#